data_AF-A0A367YB59-F1
#
_entry.id   AF-A0A367YB59-F1
#
_cell.length_a   1.000
_cell.length_b   1.000
_cell.length_c   1.000
_cell.angle_alpha   90.00
_cell.angle_beta   90.00
_cell.angle_gamma   90.00
#
_symmetry.space_group_name_H-M   'P 1'
#
loop_
_entity.id
_entity.type
_entity.pdbx_description
1 polymer ?
#
loop_
_entity_poly.entity_id
_entity_poly.type
_entity_poly.pdbx_seq_one_letter_code
_entity_poly.pdbx_strand_id
1 'polypeptide(L)' 'MAREDSGDSIVGIIRFLNHQQLHVQYRNGRQGIASRDEVQSTRPDLIKEYYREFFYGPSKSKKRR' A
#
# COMPACT_ATOMS: atom_id res chain seq x y z
N MET A 1 23.23 6.31 -11.71
CA MET A 1 22.07 6.89 -12.42
C MET A 1 20.81 6.56 -11.63
N ALA A 2 19.83 7.46 -11.60
CA ALA A 2 18.81 7.66 -10.58
C ALA A 2 18.05 6.41 -10.07
N ARG A 3 17.92 6.30 -8.74
CA ARG A 3 17.04 5.37 -8.02
C ARG A 3 15.61 5.91 -8.09
N GLU A 4 14.88 5.61 -9.15
CA GLU A 4 13.49 6.05 -9.30
C GLU A 4 12.52 5.13 -8.54
N ASP A 5 11.68 5.76 -7.71
CA ASP A 5 10.34 5.35 -7.26
C ASP A 5 10.14 4.07 -6.42
N SER A 6 10.59 4.12 -5.16
CA SER A 6 9.79 3.50 -4.09
C SER A 6 8.70 4.49 -3.68
N GLY A 7 7.57 4.49 -4.40
CA GLY A 7 6.39 5.28 -4.07
C GLY A 7 5.78 4.91 -2.71
N ASP A 8 4.68 5.56 -2.34
CA ASP A 8 3.95 5.19 -1.13
C ASP A 8 3.50 3.72 -1.19
N SER A 9 3.46 3.02 -0.05
CA SER A 9 3.08 1.61 0.06
C SER A 9 2.13 1.41 1.26
N ILE A 10 1.20 0.46 1.18
CA ILE A 10 0.43 0.02 2.35
C ILE A 10 1.19 -1.16 2.96
N VAL A 11 1.54 -1.05 4.23
CA VAL A 11 2.29 -2.09 4.95
C VAL A 11 1.38 -2.99 5.79
N GLY A 12 0.13 -2.58 6.04
CA GLY A 12 -0.82 -3.38 6.81
C GLY A 12 -2.22 -2.80 6.88
N ILE A 13 -3.16 -3.63 7.33
CA ILE A 13 -4.56 -3.26 7.60
C ILE A 13 -4.90 -3.55 9.06
N ILE A 14 -5.50 -2.58 9.72
CA ILE A 14 -6.12 -2.73 11.02
C ILE A 14 -7.64 -2.76 10.81
N ARG A 15 -8.29 -3.85 11.21
CA ARG A 15 -9.75 -4.02 11.08
C ARG A 15 -10.43 -3.65 12.40
N PHE A 16 -11.35 -2.70 12.33
CA PHE A 16 -12.28 -2.38 13.41
C PHE A 16 -13.66 -2.95 13.08
N LEU A 17 -14.56 -2.96 14.07
CA LEU A 17 -15.92 -3.49 13.91
C LEU A 17 -16.70 -2.85 12.75
N ASN A 18 -16.53 -1.53 12.55
CA ASN A 18 -17.33 -0.75 11.59
C ASN A 18 -16.50 -0.14 10.44
N HIS A 19 -15.16 -0.20 10.50
CA HIS A 19 -14.30 0.40 9.48
C HIS A 19 -12.92 -0.25 9.45
N GLN A 20 -12.12 0.07 8.42
CA GLN A 20 -10.74 -0.40 8.30
C GLN A 20 -9.81 0.80 8.22
N GLN A 21 -8.66 0.69 8.89
CA GLN A 21 -7.55 1.62 8.76
C GLN A 21 -6.36 0.93 8.10
N LEU A 22 -5.62 1.69 7.31
CA LEU A 22 -4.45 1.25 6.57
C LEU A 22 -3.21 1.91 7.16
N HIS A 23 -2.19 1.11 7.38
CA HIS A 23 -0.87 1.62 7.72
C HIS A 23 -0.12 1.89 6.42
N VAL A 24 0.18 3.16 6.16
CA VAL A 24 0.78 3.65 4.92
C VAL A 24 2.20 4.11 5.20
N GLN A 25 3.17 3.59 4.45
CA GLN A 25 4.53 4.09 4.40
C GLN A 25 4.67 5.02 3.20
N TYR A 26 5.01 6.27 3.45
CA TYR A 26 5.20 7.27 2.40
C TYR A 26 6.62 7.22 1.83
N ARG A 27 6.80 7.74 0.61
CA ARG A 27 8.11 7.83 -0.06
C ARG A 27 9.21 8.51 0.76
N ASN A 28 8.84 9.38 1.70
CA ASN A 28 9.78 10.08 2.59
C ASN A 28 10.19 9.24 3.82
N GLY A 29 9.79 7.96 3.87
CA GLY A 29 10.04 7.05 4.97
C GLY A 29 9.13 7.23 6.18
N ARG A 30 8.26 8.26 6.21
CA ARG A 30 7.27 8.42 7.28
C ARG A 30 6.21 7.34 7.17
N GLN A 31 5.70 6.94 8.31
CA GLN A 31 4.55 6.04 8.40
C GLN A 31 3.37 6.80 8.99
N GLY A 32 2.17 6.48 8.53
CA GLY A 32 0.94 7.08 9.03
C GLY A 32 -0.23 6.13 8.90
N ILE A 33 -1.31 6.45 9.59
CA ILE A 33 -2.55 5.69 9.55
C ILE A 33 -3.57 6.52 8.77
N ALA A 34 -4.19 5.91 7.78
CA ALA A 34 -5.27 6.51 6.99
C ALA A 34 -6.47 5.57 6.94
N SER A 35 -7.67 6.11 6.75
CA SER A 35 -8.84 5.23 6.59
C SER A 35 -8.78 4.52 5.23
N ARG A 36 -9.34 3.31 5.15
CA ARG A 36 -9.42 2.57 3.88
C ARG A 36 -10.11 3.38 2.80
N ASP A 37 -11.20 4.05 3.16
CA ASP A 37 -12.04 4.79 2.21
C ASP A 37 -11.32 6.04 1.70
N GLU A 38 -10.57 6.73 2.57
CA GLU A 38 -9.70 7.85 2.18
C GLU A 38 -8.63 7.41 1.19
N VAL A 39 -7.92 6.31 1.48
CA VAL A 39 -6.89 5.79 0.56
C VAL A 39 -7.52 5.29 -0.74
N GLN A 40 -8.69 4.66 -0.69
CA GLN A 40 -9.40 4.23 -1.89
C GLN A 40 -9.85 5.41 -2.76
N SER A 41 -10.25 6.53 -2.14
CA SER A 41 -10.67 7.73 -2.87
C SER A 41 -9.48 8.52 -3.43
N THR A 42 -8.38 8.61 -2.69
CA THR A 42 -7.24 9.48 -3.06
C THR A 42 -6.16 8.74 -3.83
N ARG A 43 -5.97 7.44 -3.55
CA ARG A 43 -4.90 6.60 -4.09
C ARG A 43 -5.44 5.19 -4.39
N PRO A 44 -6.42 5.06 -5.30
CA PRO A 44 -7.06 3.77 -5.62
C PRO A 44 -6.06 2.72 -6.14
N ASP A 45 -4.96 3.12 -6.76
CA ASP A 45 -3.95 2.19 -7.28
C ASP A 45 -3.14 1.54 -6.17
N LEU A 46 -2.83 2.31 -5.13
CA LEU A 46 -2.10 1.84 -3.95
C LEU A 46 -2.86 0.73 -3.22
N ILE A 47 -4.17 0.91 -3.03
CA ILE A 47 -5.02 -0.09 -2.37
C ILE A 47 -5.24 -1.33 -3.25
N LYS A 48 -5.35 -1.16 -4.58
CA LYS A 48 -5.43 -2.29 -5.52
C LYS A 48 -4.15 -3.13 -5.50
N GLU A 49 -2.98 -2.49 -5.52
CA GLU A 49 -1.70 -3.18 -5.45
C GLU A 49 -1.57 -3.96 -4.14
N TYR A 50 -1.90 -3.35 -3.00
CA TYR A 50 -1.89 -4.02 -1.71
C TYR A 50 -2.77 -5.27 -1.67
N TYR A 51 -4.04 -5.18 -2.11
CA TYR A 51 -4.90 -6.36 -2.12
C TYR A 51 -4.43 -7.41 -3.13
N ARG A 52 -3.88 -7.00 -4.28
CA ARG A 52 -3.29 -7.94 -5.23
C ARG A 52 -2.17 -8.75 -4.58
N GLU A 53 -1.28 -8.10 -3.84
CA GLU A 53 -0.19 -8.78 -3.13
C GLU A 53 -0.68 -9.60 -1.94
N PHE A 54 -1.73 -9.14 -1.25
CA PHE A 54 -2.32 -9.85 -0.12
C PHE A 54 -2.97 -11.19 -0.54
N PHE A 55 -3.72 -11.22 -1.65
CA PHE A 55 -4.43 -12.42 -2.10
C PHE A 55 -3.59 -13.38 -2.94
N TYR A 56 -2.68 -12.86 -3.77
CA TYR A 56 -1.92 -13.67 -4.72
C TYR A 56 -0.45 -13.87 -4.29
N GLY A 57 -0.11 -13.43 -3.08
CA GLY A 57 1.27 -13.32 -2.62
C GLY A 57 2.00 -12.18 -3.33
N PRO A 58 3.22 -11.82 -2.86
CA PRO A 58 4.04 -10.85 -3.57
C PRO A 58 4.19 -11.34 -5.00
N SER A 59 3.70 -10.54 -5.95
CA SER A 59 3.80 -10.90 -7.36
C SER A 59 5.26 -11.15 -7.64
N LYS A 60 5.63 -12.35 -8.11
CA LYS A 60 7.01 -12.67 -8.49
C LYS A 60 7.53 -11.83 -9.67
N SER A 61 6.82 -10.77 -10.07
CA SER A 61 7.25 -9.73 -11.01
C SER A 61 8.18 -8.66 -10.43
N LYS A 62 9.06 -9.00 -9.47
CA LYS A 62 10.32 -8.27 -9.24
C LYS A 62 11.54 -9.20 -9.11
N LYS A 63 11.54 -10.31 -9.88
CA LYS A 63 12.78 -10.96 -10.34
C LYS A 63 12.64 -11.34 -11.81
N ARG A 64 12.95 -10.41 -12.71
CA ARG A 64 13.61 -10.77 -13.97
C ARG A 64 14.38 -9.58 -14.52
N ARG A 65 15.67 -9.63 -14.18
CA ARG A 65 16.84 -9.00 -14.79
C ARG A 65 16.85 -7.48 -14.89
#